data_AF-I2H9R2-F1
#
_entry.id   AF-I2H9R2-F1
#
_cell.length_a   1.000
_cell.length_b   1.000
_cell.length_c   1.000
_cell.angle_alpha   90.00
_cell.angle_beta   90.00
_cell.angle_gamma   90.00
#
_symmetry.space_group_name_H-M   'P 1'
#
loop_
_entity.id
_entity.type
_entity.pdbx_description
1 polymer ?
#
loop_
_entity_poly.entity_id
_entity_poly.type
_entity_poly.pdbx_seq_one_letter_code
_entity_poly.pdbx_strand_id
1 'polypeptide(L)'
;MSKLITGTYSSPDIPNKTFQVNCNDAKYLTTNGKTTGSSEYVLKAGQIDRDRPSGPRRLPDGQLTYLSQLRCNLTGIQDDINEFLTERMQIAKSKKTKLTDTKEEARINDEINHLLDGGDDDTEETDTV
;
A
#
# COMPACT_ATOMS: atom_id res chain seq x y z
N MET A 1 23.60 -24.83 -10.57
CA MET A 1 22.59 -24.32 -9.60
C MET A 1 21.77 -23.26 -10.30
N SER A 2 20.46 -23.44 -10.48
CA SER A 2 19.59 -22.41 -11.06
C SER A 2 19.49 -21.24 -10.07
N LYS A 3 19.97 -20.06 -10.47
CA LYS A 3 19.93 -18.87 -9.62
C LYS A 3 18.47 -18.46 -9.44
N LEU A 4 17.98 -18.48 -8.20
CA LEU A 4 16.64 -17.98 -7.88
C LEU A 4 16.60 -16.47 -8.10
N ILE A 5 15.46 -15.97 -8.56
CA ILE A 5 15.26 -14.54 -8.76
C ILE A 5 15.16 -13.88 -7.40
N THR A 6 15.87 -12.77 -7.25
CA THR A 6 15.85 -11.95 -6.04
C THR A 6 15.70 -10.49 -6.41
N GLY A 7 15.10 -9.72 -5.51
CA GLY A 7 15.03 -8.27 -5.59
C GLY A 7 15.40 -7.67 -4.24
N THR A 8 15.96 -6.46 -4.24
CA THR A 8 16.29 -5.76 -2.99
C THR A 8 15.72 -4.34 -3.06
N TYR A 9 14.99 -3.98 -2.01
CA TYR A 9 14.48 -2.64 -1.77
C TYR A 9 15.29 -1.98 -0.65
N SER A 10 15.56 -0.69 -0.80
CA SER A 10 16.24 0.12 0.20
C SER A 10 15.59 1.50 0.27
N SER A 11 15.38 1.99 1.49
CA SER A 11 14.89 3.32 1.81
C SER A 11 15.59 3.83 3.08
N PRO A 12 15.56 5.14 3.36
CA PRO A 12 16.22 5.71 4.55
C PRO A 12 15.78 5.09 5.88
N ASP A 13 14.53 4.61 5.93
CA ASP A 13 13.92 3.95 7.08
C ASP A 13 13.98 2.41 7.03
N ILE A 14 14.26 1.82 5.86
CA ILE A 14 14.45 0.37 5.67
C ILE A 14 15.69 0.16 4.80
N PRO A 15 16.88 -0.01 5.40
CA PRO A 15 18.12 -0.03 4.65
C PRO A 15 18.22 -1.24 3.72
N ASN A 16 17.58 -2.37 4.06
CA ASN A 16 17.62 -3.57 3.24
C ASN A 16 16.37 -4.45 3.45
N LYS A 17 15.54 -4.57 2.42
CA LYS A 17 14.44 -5.54 2.32
C LYS A 17 14.66 -6.40 1.09
N THR A 18 14.84 -7.70 1.29
CA THR A 18 15.02 -8.67 0.20
C THR A 18 13.71 -9.37 -0.13
N PHE A 19 13.52 -9.64 -1.42
CA PHE A 19 12.46 -10.46 -1.99
C PHE A 19 13.11 -11.66 -2.68
N GLN A 20 12.59 -12.85 -2.44
CA GLN A 20 13.11 -14.08 -3.01
C GLN A 20 11.97 -14.99 -3.41
N VAL A 21 12.12 -15.65 -4.56
CA VAL A 21 11.16 -16.65 -5.03
C VAL A 21 11.08 -17.81 -4.03
N ASN A 22 9.85 -18.14 -3.64
CA ASN A 22 9.55 -19.37 -2.90
C ASN A 22 8.85 -20.38 -3.82
N CYS A 23 9.59 -21.38 -4.31
CA CYS A 23 9.07 -22.38 -5.25
C CYS A 23 7.90 -23.22 -4.70
N ASN A 24 7.68 -23.22 -3.38
CA ASN A 24 6.59 -23.95 -2.74
C ASN A 24 5.29 -23.13 -2.64
N ASP A 25 5.35 -21.84 -2.91
CA ASP A 25 4.20 -20.96 -2.84
C ASP A 25 3.51 -20.88 -4.22
N ALA A 26 2.19 -21.11 -4.22
CA ALA A 26 1.35 -21.13 -5.41
C ALA A 26 1.43 -19.83 -6.22
N LYS A 27 1.73 -18.69 -5.58
CA LYS A 27 1.87 -17.39 -6.28
C LYS A 27 3.03 -17.36 -7.28
N TYR A 28 4.08 -18.17 -7.07
CA TYR A 28 5.20 -18.30 -8.02
C TYR A 28 5.00 -19.45 -9.01
N LEU A 29 3.84 -20.11 -9.00
CA LEU A 29 3.47 -21.16 -9.95
C LEU A 29 2.37 -20.71 -10.92
N THR A 30 1.88 -19.48 -10.77
CA THR A 30 0.86 -18.85 -11.61
C THR A 30 1.40 -17.64 -12.35
N THR A 31 0.80 -17.35 -13.49
CA THR A 31 1.07 -16.13 -14.29
C THR A 31 0.00 -15.06 -14.07
N ASN A 32 -1.02 -15.41 -13.29
CA ASN A 32 -2.08 -14.52 -12.85
C ASN A 32 -1.90 -14.27 -11.36
N GLY A 33 -1.16 -13.20 -11.05
CA GLY A 33 -0.93 -12.73 -9.68
C GLY A 33 -2.12 -11.99 -9.11
N LYS A 34 -2.15 -11.83 -7.79
CA LYS A 34 -3.21 -11.11 -7.08
C LYS A 34 -3.29 -9.64 -7.50
N THR A 35 -2.15 -9.03 -7.81
CA THR A 35 -2.08 -7.60 -8.17
C THR A 35 -2.13 -7.37 -9.68
N THR A 36 -2.22 -8.43 -10.48
CA THR A 36 -2.21 -8.33 -11.96
C THR A 36 -3.59 -8.24 -12.60
N GLY A 37 -4.67 -8.33 -11.81
CA GLY A 37 -6.05 -8.31 -12.31
C GLY A 37 -6.79 -7.00 -12.03
N SER A 38 -7.95 -6.85 -12.67
CA SER A 38 -8.91 -5.79 -12.38
C SER A 38 -9.25 -5.71 -10.89
N SER A 39 -9.48 -4.50 -10.35
CA SER A 39 -9.80 -4.33 -8.94
C SER A 39 -11.09 -5.07 -8.55
N GLU A 40 -11.22 -5.47 -7.28
CA GLU A 40 -12.43 -6.15 -6.80
C GLU A 40 -13.72 -5.37 -7.09
N TYR A 41 -13.63 -4.03 -7.06
CA TYR A 41 -14.74 -3.14 -7.37
C TYR A 41 -15.23 -3.33 -8.82
N VAL A 42 -14.30 -3.45 -9.76
CA VAL A 42 -14.58 -3.65 -11.19
C VAL A 42 -15.12 -5.06 -11.46
N LEU A 43 -14.57 -6.07 -10.78
CA LEU A 43 -15.07 -7.45 -10.88
C LEU A 43 -16.48 -7.60 -10.31
N LYS A 44 -16.80 -6.94 -9.18
CA LYS A 44 -18.15 -6.92 -8.57
C LYS A 44 -19.19 -6.24 -9.45
N ALA A 45 -18.78 -5.32 -10.33
CA ALA A 45 -19.64 -4.69 -11.33
C ALA A 45 -19.98 -5.60 -12.53
N GLY A 46 -19.56 -6.87 -12.50
CA GLY A 46 -19.89 -7.88 -13.53
C GLY A 46 -19.00 -7.84 -14.76
N GLN A 47 -17.89 -7.10 -14.73
CA GLN A 47 -16.97 -7.00 -15.86
C GLN A 47 -16.06 -8.23 -15.92
N ILE A 48 -15.99 -8.86 -17.10
CA ILE A 48 -15.08 -9.99 -17.37
C ILE A 48 -13.73 -9.43 -17.79
N ASP A 49 -12.67 -9.80 -17.07
CA ASP A 49 -11.29 -9.42 -17.38
C ASP A 49 -10.80 -10.18 -18.62
N ARG A 50 -10.86 -9.51 -19.78
CA ARG A 50 -10.41 -10.06 -21.08
C ARG A 50 -8.90 -9.93 -21.29
N ASP A 51 -8.23 -9.11 -20.49
CA ASP A 51 -6.78 -8.85 -20.61
C ASP A 51 -5.95 -9.77 -19.70
N ARG A 52 -6.61 -10.75 -19.07
CA ARG A 52 -5.97 -11.72 -18.19
C ARG A 52 -4.81 -12.43 -18.90
N PRO A 53 -3.62 -12.51 -18.26
CA PRO A 53 -2.48 -13.21 -18.84
C PRO A 53 -2.81 -14.69 -19.06
N SER A 54 -2.29 -15.23 -20.17
CA SER A 54 -2.37 -16.67 -20.46
C SER A 54 -1.76 -17.49 -19.33
N GLY A 55 -2.27 -18.70 -19.12
CA GLY A 55 -1.71 -19.64 -18.15
C GLY A 55 -0.25 -20.00 -18.45
N PRO A 56 0.47 -20.55 -17.45
CA PRO A 56 1.85 -20.97 -17.65
C PRO A 56 1.96 -22.11 -18.68
N ARG A 57 2.95 -22.02 -19.57
CA ARG A 57 3.22 -23.03 -20.61
C ARG A 57 3.99 -24.21 -20.00
N ARG A 58 3.42 -25.39 -20.14
CA ARG A 58 4.00 -26.66 -19.68
C ARG A 58 4.54 -27.49 -20.85
N LEU A 59 5.59 -28.26 -20.59
CA LEU A 59 6.09 -29.32 -21.45
C LEU A 59 5.17 -30.57 -21.35
N PRO A 60 5.30 -31.55 -22.25
CA PRO A 60 4.51 -32.78 -22.22
C PRO A 60 4.67 -33.62 -20.94
N ASP A 61 5.79 -33.45 -20.24
CA ASP A 61 6.10 -34.08 -18.95
C ASP A 61 5.42 -33.37 -17.75
N GLY A 62 4.64 -32.32 -18.00
CA GLY A 62 3.96 -31.52 -16.99
C GLY A 62 4.82 -30.44 -16.33
N GLN A 63 6.12 -30.36 -16.64
CA GLN A 63 7.03 -29.34 -16.12
C GLN A 63 6.81 -28.00 -16.80
N LEU A 64 7.14 -26.91 -16.12
CA LEU A 64 7.08 -25.58 -16.71
C LEU A 64 8.25 -25.39 -17.68
N THR A 65 7.97 -24.77 -18.82
CA THR A 65 9.06 -24.28 -19.67
C THR A 65 9.88 -23.25 -18.90
N TYR A 66 11.18 -23.14 -19.19
CA TYR A 66 12.07 -22.20 -18.50
C TYR A 66 11.51 -20.77 -18.47
N LEU A 67 11.04 -20.27 -19.62
CA LEU A 67 10.42 -18.94 -19.71
C LEU A 67 9.09 -18.84 -18.95
N SER A 68 8.30 -19.91 -18.92
CA SER A 68 7.07 -19.91 -18.13
C SER A 68 7.37 -19.88 -16.64
N GLN A 69 8.37 -20.63 -16.17
CA GLN A 69 8.79 -20.61 -14.78
C GLN A 69 9.33 -19.23 -14.39
N LEU A 70 10.14 -18.62 -15.26
CA LEU A 70 10.61 -17.25 -15.10
C LEU A 70 9.44 -16.26 -14.97
N ARG A 71 8.44 -16.37 -15.85
CA ARG A 71 7.25 -15.50 -15.80
C ARG A 71 6.49 -15.66 -14.49
N CYS A 72 6.21 -16.89 -14.04
CA CYS A 72 5.52 -17.11 -12.76
C CYS A 72 6.31 -16.55 -11.58
N ASN A 73 7.63 -16.75 -11.58
CA ASN A 73 8.51 -16.25 -10.53
C ASN A 73 8.50 -14.72 -10.47
N LEU A 74 8.54 -14.04 -11.61
CA LEU A 74 8.46 -12.58 -11.69
C LEU A 74 7.09 -12.07 -11.26
N THR A 75 6.00 -12.75 -11.64
CA THR A 75 4.64 -12.40 -11.18
C THR A 75 4.52 -12.50 -9.67
N GLY A 76 5.05 -13.55 -9.04
CA GLY A 76 5.04 -13.66 -7.58
C GLY A 76 5.87 -12.59 -6.88
N ILE A 77 7.05 -12.25 -7.40
CA ILE A 77 7.86 -11.14 -6.87
C ILE A 77 7.14 -9.80 -7.03
N GLN A 78 6.48 -9.57 -8.17
CA GLN A 78 5.71 -8.36 -8.42
C GLN A 78 4.60 -8.21 -7.36
N ASP A 79 3.87 -9.29 -7.06
CA ASP A 79 2.86 -9.28 -6.00
C ASP A 79 3.47 -8.94 -4.64
N ASP A 80 4.61 -9.54 -4.26
CA ASP A 80 5.28 -9.26 -2.98
C ASP A 80 5.70 -7.79 -2.84
N ILE A 81 6.26 -7.23 -3.92
CA ILE A 81 6.68 -5.82 -3.94
C ILE A 81 5.46 -4.92 -3.80
N ASN A 82 4.38 -5.23 -4.54
CA ASN A 82 3.15 -4.44 -4.50
C ASN A 82 2.46 -4.51 -3.14
N GLU A 83 2.39 -5.68 -2.52
CA GLU A 83 1.85 -5.87 -1.17
C GLU A 83 2.66 -5.06 -0.16
N PHE A 84 3.98 -5.22 -0.17
CA PHE A 84 4.89 -4.48 0.72
C PHE A 84 4.75 -2.97 0.57
N LEU A 85 4.74 -2.44 -0.65
CA LEU A 85 4.59 -1.00 -0.89
C LEU A 85 3.19 -0.49 -0.53
N THR A 86 2.16 -1.31 -0.70
CA THR A 86 0.79 -0.94 -0.33
C THR A 86 0.63 -0.83 1.18
N GLU A 87 1.14 -1.81 1.94
CA GLU A 87 1.18 -1.75 3.40
C GLU A 87 1.94 -0.52 3.89
N ARG A 88 3.09 -0.22 3.28
CA ARG A 88 3.90 0.97 3.55
C ARG A 88 3.11 2.27 3.37
N MET A 89 2.34 2.37 2.28
CA MET A 89 1.48 3.53 2.04
C MET A 89 0.33 3.62 3.05
N GLN A 90 -0.26 2.51 3.46
CA GLN A 90 -1.32 2.49 4.48
C GLN A 90 -0.79 2.93 5.86
N ILE A 91 0.40 2.49 6.25
CA ILE A 91 1.06 2.92 7.49
C ILE A 91 1.40 4.42 7.43
N ALA A 92 1.89 4.92 6.29
CA ALA A 92 2.16 6.34 6.12
C ALA A 92 0.88 7.19 6.17
N LYS A 93 -0.21 6.73 5.53
CA LYS A 93 -1.52 7.40 5.58
C LYS A 93 -2.10 7.44 6.98
N SER A 94 -2.13 6.31 7.69
CA SER A 94 -2.65 6.25 9.06
C SER A 94 -1.85 7.09 10.04
N LYS A 95 -0.51 7.17 9.90
CA LYS A 95 0.31 8.12 10.66
C LYS A 95 -0.05 9.57 10.35
N LYS A 96 -0.28 9.92 9.08
CA LYS A 96 -0.69 11.27 8.68
C LYS A 96 -2.07 11.64 9.25
N THR A 97 -3.04 10.72 9.21
CA THR A 97 -4.38 10.94 9.79
C THR A 97 -4.30 11.16 11.31
N LYS A 98 -3.54 10.34 12.05
CA LYS A 98 -3.32 10.58 13.48
C LYS A 98 -2.68 11.93 13.78
N LEU A 99 -1.75 12.38 12.92
CA LEU A 99 -1.11 13.70 13.04
C LEU A 99 -2.04 14.87 12.68
N THR A 100 -3.02 14.67 11.79
CA THR A 100 -4.05 15.67 11.51
C THR A 100 -5.06 15.75 12.64
N ASP A 101 -5.52 14.60 13.14
CA ASP A 101 -6.48 14.54 14.25
C ASP A 101 -5.90 15.20 15.51
N THR A 102 -4.64 14.92 15.85
CA THR A 102 -3.97 15.58 17.00
C THR A 102 -3.74 17.08 16.81
N LYS A 103 -3.53 17.56 15.58
CA LYS A 103 -3.43 19.00 15.31
C LYS A 103 -4.79 19.69 15.37
N GLU A 104 -5.83 19.01 14.92
CA GLU A 104 -7.21 19.50 14.97
C GLU A 104 -7.71 19.53 16.41
N GLU A 105 -7.44 18.49 17.21
CA GLU A 105 -7.68 18.46 18.66
C GLU A 105 -6.93 19.57 19.41
N ALA A 106 -5.66 19.82 19.06
CA ALA A 106 -4.90 20.93 19.65
C ALA A 106 -5.54 22.29 19.34
N ARG A 107 -6.00 22.51 18.10
CA ARG A 107 -6.65 23.76 17.69
C ARG A 107 -8.01 23.95 18.36
N ILE A 108 -8.79 22.88 18.48
CA ILE A 108 -10.08 22.89 19.18
C ILE A 108 -9.88 23.19 20.67
N ASN A 109 -8.85 22.62 21.31
CA ASN A 109 -8.54 22.93 22.70
C ASN A 109 -8.10 24.38 22.90
N ASP A 110 -7.32 24.95 21.97
CA ASP A 110 -6.94 26.36 22.01
C ASP A 110 -8.17 27.29 21.84
N GLU A 111 -9.08 26.96 20.91
CA GLU A 111 -10.34 27.69 20.71
C GLU A 111 -11.27 27.56 21.94
N ILE A 112 -11.37 26.38 22.55
CA ILE A 112 -12.14 26.14 23.78
C ILE A 112 -11.57 26.93 24.95
N ASN A 113 -10.23 26.94 25.12
CA ASN A 113 -9.58 27.72 26.18
C ASN A 113 -9.83 29.22 25.98
N HIS A 114 -9.77 29.72 24.74
CA HIS A 114 -10.06 31.13 24.45
C HIS A 114 -11.52 31.51 24.74
N LEU A 115 -12.48 30.61 24.48
CA LEU A 115 -13.90 30.82 24.78
C LEU A 115 -14.24 30.69 26.27
N LEU A 116 -13.53 29.81 27.00
CA LEU A 116 -13.73 29.57 28.44
C LEU A 116 -13.00 30.59 29.33
N ASP A 117 -11.97 31.26 28.83
CA ASP A 117 -11.22 32.31 29.55
C ASP A 117 -12.01 33.62 29.68
N GLY A 118 -13.26 33.68 29.18
CA GLY A 118 -14.27 34.66 29.60
C GLY A 118 -13.72 36.08 29.72
N GLY A 119 -13.13 36.59 28.64
CA GLY A 119 -12.60 37.95 28.56
C GLY A 119 -13.73 38.97 28.51
N ASP A 120 -14.33 39.21 29.67
CA ASP A 120 -15.13 40.37 30.02
C ASP A 120 -14.22 41.61 29.97
N ASP A 121 -14.01 42.19 28.79
CA ASP A 121 -13.36 43.49 28.60
C ASP A 121 -14.40 44.52 28.15
N ASP A 122 -15.44 44.68 28.97
CA ASP A 122 -16.28 45.87 28.97
C ASP A 122 -15.47 47.04 29.54
N THR A 123 -14.60 47.63 28.71
CA THR A 123 -14.00 48.95 28.95
C THR A 123 -14.59 49.99 27.99
N GLU A 124 -15.90 50.26 28.14
CA GLU A 124 -16.51 51.49 27.65
C GLU A 124 -17.11 52.28 28.82
N GLU A 125 -16.40 53.30 29.29
CA GLU A 125 -16.96 54.56 29.79
C GLU A 125 -15.83 55.50 30.22
N THR A 126 -15.61 56.59 29.49
CA THR A 126 -15.60 57.97 30.05
C THR A 126 -15.59 58.98 28.90
N ASP A 127 -16.76 59.58 28.67
CA ASP A 127 -16.91 60.92 28.07
C ASP A 127 -16.10 61.94 28.89
N THR A 128 -15.34 62.83 28.22
CA THR A 128 -15.11 64.19 28.74
C THR A 128 -15.01 65.20 27.60
N VAL A 129 -15.87 66.22 27.74
CA VAL A 129 -16.07 67.43 26.92
C VAL A 129 -14.93 68.43 27.11
#